data_AF-A0A5H2X0J6-F1
#
_entry.id   AF-A0A5H2X0J6-F1
#
_cell.length_a   1.000
_cell.length_b   1.000
_cell.length_c   1.000
_cell.angle_alpha   90.00
_cell.angle_beta   90.00
_cell.angle_gamma   90.00
#
_symmetry.space_group_name_H-M   'P 1'
#
loop_
_entity.id
_entity.type
_entity.pdbx_description
1 polymer ?
#
loop_
_entity_poly.entity_id
_entity_poly.type
_entity_poly.pdbx_seq_one_letter_code
_entity_poly.pdbx_strand_id
1 'polypeptide(L)'
;MTSYENLPLYLMNVKVFVKMGLIDSSGWIKRFLYGLILIISFVGQMINFCKTWSEDIGDTSMNFYCLLLVTHCLIRFFIVVKKAHKFERFFLCIKQWYTNIELKGDPQMVGTLQEITIKTQKLSKITIYVAALATISAFLYPVSFDERKHMIEVQYLFFDTLQTPFYELFYLMQVVLVTPTILVLYLPFTNILLISLMFGELVLKDLCV
;
A
#
# COMPACT_ATOMS: atom_id res chain seq x y z
N MET A 1 1.16 22.87 4.22
CA MET A 1 1.54 21.53 4.73
C MET A 1 0.73 21.27 5.99
N THR A 2 -0.07 20.21 6.01
CA THR A 2 -0.92 19.94 7.17
C THR A 2 -0.07 19.41 8.32
N SER A 3 -0.40 19.83 9.55
CA SER A 3 0.51 19.69 10.68
C SER A 3 0.72 18.24 11.15
N TYR A 4 -0.08 17.28 10.67
CA TYR A 4 -0.03 15.85 11.02
C TYR A 4 0.88 15.01 10.12
N GLU A 5 1.31 15.52 8.96
CA GLU A 5 2.15 14.78 7.99
C GLU A 5 3.53 14.40 8.54
N ASN A 6 4.02 15.14 9.53
CA ASN A 6 5.35 15.00 10.11
C ASN A 6 5.34 14.35 11.49
N LEU A 7 4.24 13.72 11.89
CA LEU A 7 4.16 13.04 13.18
C LEU A 7 5.21 11.90 13.22
N PRO A 8 6.17 11.90 14.18
CA PRO A 8 7.25 10.91 14.22
C PRO A 8 6.74 9.46 14.26
N LEU A 9 5.58 9.25 14.88
CA LEU A 9 4.89 7.97 14.99
C LEU A 9 4.64 7.29 13.64
N TYR A 10 4.23 8.05 12.61
CA TYR A 10 3.87 7.48 11.31
C TYR A 10 4.99 7.53 10.26
N LEU A 11 6.16 8.09 10.59
CA LEU A 11 7.29 8.25 9.68
C LEU A 11 6.88 8.83 8.30
N MET A 12 7.02 8.06 7.22
CA MET A 12 6.66 8.47 5.86
C MET A 12 5.23 8.10 5.47
N ASN A 13 4.54 7.24 6.25
CA ASN A 13 3.36 6.53 5.76
C ASN A 13 2.21 7.50 5.45
N VAL A 14 1.94 8.42 6.37
CA VAL A 14 0.92 9.47 6.17
C VAL A 14 1.35 10.47 5.11
N LYS A 15 2.63 10.85 5.09
CA LYS A 15 3.19 11.77 4.09
C LYS A 15 3.03 11.24 2.66
N VAL A 16 3.15 9.93 2.45
CA VAL A 16 2.89 9.31 1.14
C VAL A 16 1.44 9.53 0.72
N PHE A 17 0.46 9.24 1.57
CA PHE A 17 -0.96 9.43 1.24
C PHE A 17 -1.31 10.89 0.91
N VAL A 18 -0.70 11.84 1.61
CA VAL A 18 -0.91 13.27 1.34
C VAL A 18 -0.24 13.68 0.03
N LYS A 19 1.05 13.38 -0.18
CA LYS A 19 1.79 13.75 -1.40
C LYS A 19 1.22 13.14 -2.69
N MET A 20 0.70 11.92 -2.57
CA MET A 20 0.04 11.22 -3.69
C MET A 20 -1.37 11.74 -3.95
N GLY A 21 -1.86 12.70 -3.15
CA GLY A 21 -3.18 13.31 -3.33
C GLY A 21 -4.34 12.38 -2.98
N LEU A 22 -4.10 11.31 -2.22
CA LEU A 22 -5.15 10.35 -1.84
C LEU A 22 -6.08 10.92 -0.77
N ILE A 23 -5.52 11.71 0.15
CA ILE A 23 -6.28 12.38 1.22
C ILE A 23 -6.57 13.84 0.87
N ASP A 24 -5.58 14.58 0.33
CA ASP A 24 -5.75 16.01 0.06
C ASP A 24 -6.71 16.29 -1.11
N SER A 25 -7.62 17.24 -0.90
CA SER A 25 -8.74 17.60 -1.79
C SER A 25 -8.30 18.06 -3.19
N SER A 26 -7.10 18.63 -3.31
CA SER A 26 -6.52 19.11 -4.58
C SER A 26 -6.12 17.99 -5.55
N GLY A 27 -6.07 16.74 -5.08
CA GLY A 27 -5.48 15.60 -5.81
C GLY A 27 -6.39 14.83 -6.78
N TRP A 28 -7.53 15.38 -7.23
CA TRP A 28 -8.53 14.61 -7.99
C TRP A 28 -7.98 13.92 -9.25
N ILE A 29 -7.12 14.59 -10.04
CA ILE A 29 -6.48 14.00 -11.23
C ILE A 29 -5.63 12.77 -10.84
N LYS A 30 -4.81 12.89 -9.79
CA LYS A 30 -3.98 11.77 -9.31
C LYS A 30 -4.84 10.60 -8.85
N ARG A 31 -5.93 10.87 -8.12
CA ARG A 31 -6.90 9.83 -7.70
C ARG A 31 -7.51 9.13 -8.91
N PHE A 32 -7.93 9.88 -9.92
CA PHE A 32 -8.48 9.30 -11.15
C PHE A 32 -7.46 8.38 -11.83
N LEU A 33 -6.21 8.81 -11.98
CA LEU A 33 -5.15 7.99 -12.57
C LEU A 33 -4.86 6.71 -11.77
N TYR A 34 -4.73 6.81 -10.44
CA TYR A 34 -4.55 5.63 -9.59
C TYR A 34 -5.74 4.66 -9.67
N GLY A 35 -6.96 5.19 -9.65
CA GLY A 35 -8.17 4.40 -9.81
C GLY A 35 -8.21 3.69 -11.16
N LEU A 36 -7.84 4.38 -12.24
CA LEU A 36 -7.79 3.82 -13.59
C LEU A 36 -6.78 2.66 -13.67
N ILE A 37 -5.56 2.85 -13.16
CA ILE A 37 -4.52 1.81 -13.13
C ILE A 37 -5.05 0.57 -12.39
N LEU A 38 -5.60 0.74 -11.19
CA LEU A 38 -6.09 -0.37 -10.37
C LEU A 38 -7.29 -1.10 -11.01
N ILE A 39 -8.22 -0.36 -11.63
CA ILE A 39 -9.39 -0.97 -12.30
C ILE A 39 -8.95 -1.76 -13.52
N ILE A 40 -8.06 -1.21 -14.36
CA ILE A 40 -7.54 -1.93 -15.53
C ILE A 40 -6.80 -3.19 -15.10
N SER A 41 -5.92 -3.09 -14.09
CA SER A 41 -5.23 -4.25 -13.54
C SER A 41 -6.21 -5.29 -12.97
N PHE A 42 -7.25 -4.87 -12.25
CA PHE A 42 -8.26 -5.77 -11.69
C PHE A 42 -9.02 -6.51 -12.79
N VAL A 43 -9.51 -5.80 -13.80
CA VAL A 43 -10.23 -6.42 -14.92
C VAL A 43 -9.33 -7.38 -15.69
N GLY A 44 -8.08 -7.00 -15.97
CA GLY A 44 -7.10 -7.87 -16.63
C GLY A 44 -6.79 -9.15 -15.83
N GLN A 45 -6.68 -9.03 -14.50
CA GLN A 45 -6.51 -10.18 -13.60
C GLN A 45 -7.75 -11.08 -13.55
N MET A 46 -8.95 -10.50 -13.50
CA MET A 46 -10.20 -11.27 -13.53
C MET A 46 -10.32 -12.07 -14.83
N ILE A 47 -10.01 -11.47 -15.97
CA ILE A 47 -10.03 -12.14 -17.27
C ILE A 47 -8.98 -13.27 -17.29
N ASN A 48 -7.76 -13.01 -16.83
CA ASN A 48 -6.71 -14.02 -16.76
C ASN A 48 -7.15 -15.21 -15.89
N PHE A 49 -7.62 -14.93 -14.68
CA PHE A 49 -8.06 -15.96 -13.74
C PHE A 49 -9.21 -16.83 -14.29
N CYS A 50 -10.21 -16.23 -14.95
CA CYS A 50 -11.29 -16.99 -15.55
C CYS A 50 -10.82 -17.91 -16.68
N LYS A 51 -9.76 -17.55 -17.40
CA LYS A 51 -9.21 -18.36 -18.49
C LYS A 51 -8.28 -19.46 -17.98
N THR A 52 -7.45 -19.16 -16.99
CA THR A 52 -6.51 -20.14 -16.42
C THR A 52 -7.15 -21.03 -15.35
N TRP A 53 -8.46 -20.87 -15.05
CA TRP A 53 -9.16 -21.61 -13.99
C TRP A 53 -9.09 -23.13 -14.12
N SER A 54 -9.02 -23.65 -15.35
CA SER A 54 -8.95 -25.08 -15.64
C SER A 54 -7.53 -25.58 -15.93
N GLU A 55 -6.52 -24.74 -15.78
CA GLU A 55 -5.12 -25.09 -16.02
C GLU A 55 -4.49 -25.72 -14.78
N ASP A 56 -3.15 -25.69 -14.68
CA ASP A 56 -2.42 -26.23 -13.53
C ASP A 56 -2.85 -25.57 -12.21
N ILE A 57 -2.89 -26.36 -11.14
CA ILE A 57 -3.29 -25.87 -9.80
C ILE A 57 -2.31 -24.82 -9.29
N GLY A 58 -1.01 -24.95 -9.60
CA GLY A 58 0.02 -24.00 -9.24
C GLY A 58 -0.21 -22.63 -9.89
N ASP A 59 -0.41 -22.62 -11.21
CA ASP A 59 -0.67 -21.40 -11.97
C ASP A 59 -2.00 -20.75 -11.55
N THR A 60 -3.05 -21.55 -11.35
CA THR A 60 -4.34 -21.07 -10.85
C THR A 60 -4.21 -20.44 -9.46
N SER A 61 -3.43 -21.05 -8.56
CA SER A 61 -3.21 -20.55 -7.20
C SER A 61 -2.44 -19.23 -7.20
N MET A 62 -1.41 -19.10 -8.04
CA MET A 62 -0.66 -17.85 -8.19
C MET A 62 -1.55 -16.74 -8.76
N ASN A 63 -2.32 -17.02 -9.80
CA ASN A 63 -3.23 -16.06 -10.41
C ASN A 63 -4.36 -15.63 -9.45
N PHE A 64 -4.86 -16.54 -8.63
CA PHE A 64 -5.79 -16.20 -7.55
C PHE A 64 -5.16 -15.26 -6.51
N TYR A 65 -3.93 -15.54 -6.08
CA TYR A 65 -3.19 -14.67 -5.16
C TYR A 65 -3.01 -13.26 -5.72
N CYS A 66 -2.58 -13.13 -6.97
CA CYS A 66 -2.42 -11.85 -7.66
C CYS A 66 -3.75 -11.09 -7.76
N LEU A 67 -4.84 -11.78 -8.11
CA LEU A 67 -6.17 -11.20 -8.16
C LEU A 67 -6.61 -10.67 -6.79
N LEU A 68 -6.42 -11.43 -5.71
CA LEU A 68 -6.72 -10.99 -4.35
C LEU A 68 -5.89 -9.78 -3.95
N LEU A 69 -4.59 -9.77 -4.27
CA LEU A 69 -3.70 -8.64 -3.98
C LEU A 69 -4.20 -7.35 -4.64
N VAL A 70 -4.54 -7.40 -5.93
CA VAL A 70 -5.07 -6.25 -6.67
C VAL A 70 -6.43 -5.82 -6.11
N THR A 71 -7.31 -6.79 -5.80
CA THR A 71 -8.62 -6.52 -5.18
C THR A 71 -8.49 -5.79 -3.85
N HIS A 72 -7.60 -6.25 -2.98
CA HIS A 72 -7.34 -5.59 -1.70
C HIS A 72 -6.79 -4.17 -1.89
N CYS A 73 -5.93 -3.94 -2.87
CA CYS A 73 -5.44 -2.60 -3.19
C CYS A 73 -6.55 -1.69 -3.70
N LEU A 74 -7.43 -2.19 -4.56
CA LEU A 74 -8.59 -1.47 -5.07
C LEU A 74 -9.56 -1.09 -3.95
N ILE A 75 -9.87 -2.01 -3.03
CA ILE A 75 -10.71 -1.75 -1.86
C ILE A 75 -10.07 -0.68 -0.96
N ARG A 76 -8.79 -0.81 -0.64
CA ARG A 76 -8.06 0.17 0.19
C ARG A 76 -8.06 1.55 -0.46
N PHE A 77 -7.84 1.62 -1.78
CA PHE A 77 -7.91 2.86 -2.55
C PHE A 77 -9.27 3.54 -2.38
N PHE A 78 -10.37 2.80 -2.59
CA PHE A 78 -11.72 3.37 -2.43
C PHE A 78 -12.00 3.79 -1.00
N ILE A 79 -11.55 3.04 0.01
CA ILE A 79 -11.71 3.41 1.42
C ILE A 79 -11.00 4.73 1.72
N VAL A 80 -9.72 4.86 1.33
CA VAL A 80 -8.92 6.06 1.59
C VAL A 80 -9.53 7.26 0.88
N VAL A 81 -9.89 7.13 -0.40
CA VAL A 81 -10.43 8.25 -1.19
C VAL A 81 -11.84 8.65 -0.71
N LYS A 82 -12.75 7.70 -0.51
CA LYS A 82 -14.13 8.01 -0.06
C LYS A 82 -14.20 8.51 1.38
N LYS A 83 -13.24 8.12 2.23
CA LYS A 83 -13.19 8.51 3.64
C LYS A 83 -12.02 9.45 3.94
N ALA A 84 -11.49 10.16 2.94
CA ALA A 84 -10.32 11.03 3.07
C ALA A 84 -10.43 11.99 4.27
N HIS A 85 -11.56 12.69 4.41
CA HIS A 85 -11.83 13.58 5.54
C HIS A 85 -11.82 12.84 6.91
N LYS A 86 -12.28 11.59 6.96
CA LYS A 86 -12.21 10.79 8.19
C LYS A 86 -10.76 10.41 8.53
N PHE A 87 -9.94 10.09 7.53
CA PHE A 87 -8.51 9.85 7.72
C PHE A 87 -7.80 11.12 8.22
N GLU A 88 -8.09 12.27 7.63
CA GLU A 88 -7.54 13.55 8.08
C GLU A 88 -7.91 13.84 9.54
N ARG A 89 -9.20 13.74 9.89
CA ARG A 89 -9.67 13.92 11.27
C ARG A 89 -9.01 12.92 12.22
N PHE A 90 -8.84 11.68 11.78
CA PHE A 90 -8.17 10.64 12.55
C PHE A 90 -6.72 11.01 12.84
N PHE A 91 -5.93 11.42 11.84
CA PHE A 91 -4.53 11.81 12.04
C PHE A 91 -4.38 13.07 12.91
N LEU A 92 -5.29 14.03 12.79
CA LEU A 92 -5.33 15.20 13.67
C LEU A 92 -5.58 14.80 15.13
N CYS A 93 -6.52 13.87 15.36
CA CYS A 93 -6.79 13.33 16.69
C CYS A 93 -5.56 12.63 17.27
N ILE A 94 -4.96 11.70 16.50
CA ILE A 94 -3.75 10.98 16.93
C ILE A 94 -2.62 11.95 17.26
N LYS A 95 -2.41 12.99 16.44
CA LYS A 95 -1.42 14.03 16.72
C LYS A 95 -1.71 14.71 18.06
N GLN A 96 -2.95 15.09 18.32
CA GLN A 96 -3.31 15.77 19.56
C GLN A 96 -3.02 14.88 20.78
N TRP A 97 -3.40 13.60 20.74
CA TRP A 97 -3.09 12.63 21.80
C TRP A 97 -1.58 12.44 21.98
N TYR A 98 -0.85 12.29 20.88
CA TYR A 98 0.60 12.14 20.89
C TYR A 98 1.25 13.34 21.59
N THR A 99 0.91 14.57 21.19
CA THR A 99 1.47 15.79 21.78
C THR A 99 1.04 15.98 23.23
N ASN A 100 -0.17 15.56 23.61
CA ASN A 100 -0.62 15.62 24.99
C ASN A 100 0.21 14.68 25.89
N ILE A 101 0.42 13.43 25.48
CA ILE A 101 1.25 12.48 26.23
C ILE A 101 2.70 12.97 26.29
N GLU A 102 3.25 13.46 25.17
CA GLU A 102 4.63 13.96 25.12
C GLU A 102 4.88 15.16 26.04
N LEU A 103 3.92 16.07 26.21
CA LEU A 103 4.07 17.28 27.02
C LEU A 103 3.60 17.15 28.47
N LYS A 104 2.61 16.29 28.73
CA LYS A 104 1.91 16.22 30.02
C LYS A 104 1.88 14.83 30.64
N GLY A 105 2.28 13.80 29.89
CA GLY A 105 2.29 12.42 30.39
C GLY A 105 3.32 12.25 31.49
N ASP A 106 3.08 11.26 32.35
CA ASP A 106 4.09 10.87 33.34
C ASP A 106 5.36 10.34 32.64
N PRO A 107 6.52 10.29 33.33
CA PRO A 107 7.77 9.84 32.73
C PRO A 107 7.71 8.42 32.14
N GLN A 108 6.85 7.55 32.69
CA GLN A 108 6.70 6.17 32.24
C GLN A 108 5.92 6.09 30.91
N MET A 109 4.85 6.86 30.77
CA MET A 109 4.04 6.99 29.57
C MET A 109 4.82 7.67 28.45
N VAL A 110 5.58 8.72 28.77
CA VAL A 110 6.49 9.36 27.80
C VAL A 110 7.57 8.38 27.33
N GLY A 111 8.16 7.60 28.25
CA GLY A 111 9.13 6.56 27.90
C GLY A 111 8.52 5.49 26.96
N THR A 112 7.31 5.04 27.28
CA THR A 112 6.59 4.05 26.45
C THR A 112 6.23 4.62 25.07
N LEU A 113 5.84 5.90 24.99
CA LEU A 113 5.58 6.61 23.73
C LEU A 113 6.81 6.65 22.83
N GLN A 114 7.97 6.96 23.40
CA GLN A 114 9.24 6.99 22.67
C GLN A 114 9.63 5.59 22.17
N GLU A 115 9.47 4.57 23.01
CA GLU A 115 9.73 3.17 22.61
C GLU A 115 8.83 2.73 21.45
N ILE A 116 7.53 3.00 21.53
CA ILE A 116 6.57 2.72 20.45
C ILE A 116 6.97 3.48 19.18
N THR A 117 7.37 4.74 19.29
CA THR A 117 7.79 5.55 18.16
C THR A 117 9.03 4.96 17.48
N ILE A 118 10.06 4.56 18.23
CA ILE A 118 11.25 3.91 17.68
C ILE A 118 10.89 2.59 17.01
N LYS A 119 10.06 1.77 17.67
CA LYS A 119 9.62 0.46 17.17
C LYS A 119 8.84 0.57 15.86
N THR A 120 7.89 1.50 15.79
CA THR A 120 7.04 1.74 14.60
C THR A 120 7.83 2.31 13.42
N GLN A 121 8.83 3.16 13.69
CA GLN A 121 9.77 3.62 12.66
C GLN A 121 10.64 2.49 12.12
N LYS A 122 11.17 1.63 13.00
CA LYS A 122 11.96 0.45 12.60
C LYS A 122 11.12 -0.52 11.78
N LEU A 123 9.88 -0.81 12.23
CA LEU A 123 8.92 -1.65 11.50
C LEU A 123 8.67 -1.09 10.09
N SER A 124 8.36 0.20 9.98
CA SER A 124 8.10 0.84 8.68
C SER A 124 9.28 0.71 7.73
N LYS A 125 10.52 0.89 8.20
CA LYS A 125 11.74 0.71 7.39
C LYS A 125 11.90 -0.74 6.93
N ILE A 126 11.77 -1.71 7.84
CA ILE A 126 11.89 -3.13 7.51
C ILE A 126 10.86 -3.52 6.45
N THR A 127 9.60 -3.11 6.61
CA THR A 127 8.54 -3.40 5.65
C THR A 127 8.86 -2.86 4.25
N ILE A 128 9.45 -1.65 4.16
CA ILE A 128 9.89 -1.09 2.87
C ILE A 128 11.01 -1.92 2.26
N TYR A 129 12.04 -2.30 3.03
CA TYR A 129 13.15 -3.11 2.53
C TYR A 129 12.69 -4.49 2.05
N VAL A 130 11.83 -5.16 2.81
CA VAL A 130 11.27 -6.46 2.45
C VAL A 130 10.43 -6.35 1.18
N ALA A 131 9.59 -5.32 1.07
CA ALA A 131 8.78 -5.11 -0.13
C ALA A 131 9.63 -4.78 -1.36
N ALA A 132 10.69 -3.98 -1.21
CA ALA A 132 11.63 -3.69 -2.29
C ALA A 132 12.35 -4.96 -2.77
N LEU A 133 12.85 -5.78 -1.83
CA LEU A 133 13.49 -7.05 -2.16
C LEU A 133 12.52 -7.99 -2.87
N ALA A 134 11.32 -8.19 -2.33
CA ALA A 134 10.29 -9.04 -2.93
C ALA A 134 9.91 -8.56 -4.35
N THR A 135 9.79 -7.25 -4.54
CA THR A 135 9.49 -6.65 -5.84
C THR A 135 10.61 -6.87 -6.85
N ILE A 136 11.87 -6.67 -6.46
CA ILE A 136 13.03 -6.92 -7.32
C ILE A 136 13.08 -8.40 -7.72
N SER A 137 12.93 -9.31 -6.76
CA SER A 137 12.88 -10.74 -7.03
C SER A 137 11.75 -11.12 -8.00
N ALA A 138 10.57 -10.54 -7.81
CA ALA A 138 9.41 -10.79 -8.67
C ALA A 138 9.60 -10.26 -10.10
N PHE A 139 10.38 -9.20 -10.31
CA PHE A 139 10.73 -8.71 -11.65
C PHE A 139 11.87 -9.48 -12.31
N LEU A 140 12.83 -9.95 -11.52
CA LEU A 140 13.94 -10.76 -12.03
C LEU A 140 13.48 -12.17 -12.42
N TYR A 141 12.47 -12.72 -11.74
CA TYR A 141 12.00 -14.07 -11.99
C TYR A 141 11.60 -14.30 -13.47
N PRO A 142 10.69 -13.51 -14.09
CA PRO A 142 10.31 -13.74 -15.49
C PRO A 142 11.40 -13.43 -16.52
N VAL A 143 12.46 -12.70 -16.13
CA VAL A 143 13.61 -12.40 -17.00
C VAL A 143 14.65 -13.52 -16.92
N SER A 144 14.67 -14.27 -15.82
CA SER A 144 15.71 -15.28 -15.55
C SER A 144 15.40 -16.66 -16.11
N PHE A 145 14.16 -16.90 -16.55
CA PHE A 145 13.72 -18.17 -17.13
C PHE A 145 13.23 -17.93 -18.57
N ASP A 146 13.38 -18.94 -19.44
CA ASP A 146 12.99 -18.88 -20.86
C ASP A 146 11.46 -18.78 -21.09
N GLU A 147 10.66 -18.76 -20.02
CA GLU A 147 9.23 -18.55 -20.08
C GLU A 147 8.91 -17.04 -20.04
N ARG A 148 8.45 -16.49 -21.17
CA ARG A 148 7.90 -15.13 -21.21
C ARG A 148 6.65 -15.06 -20.34
N LYS A 149 6.80 -14.51 -19.14
CA LYS A 149 5.71 -14.27 -18.18
C LYS A 149 5.78 -12.83 -17.67
N HIS A 150 4.65 -12.30 -17.24
CA HIS A 150 4.60 -11.02 -16.53
C HIS A 150 4.61 -11.26 -15.03
N MET A 151 5.11 -10.30 -14.24
CA MET A 151 5.04 -10.38 -12.77
C MET A 151 3.59 -10.51 -12.30
N ILE A 152 2.69 -9.77 -12.95
CA ILE A 152 1.25 -9.81 -12.73
C ILE A 152 0.63 -10.25 -14.06
N GLU A 153 0.25 -11.52 -14.19
CA GLU A 153 -0.27 -12.08 -15.45
C GLU A 153 -1.63 -11.48 -15.79
N VAL A 154 -1.65 -10.55 -16.74
CA VAL A 154 -2.88 -9.91 -17.23
C VAL A 154 -3.15 -10.35 -18.67
N GLN A 155 -4.43 -10.61 -18.95
CA GLN A 155 -4.90 -10.83 -20.30
C GLN A 155 -5.92 -9.76 -20.71
N TYR A 156 -5.80 -9.30 -21.95
CA TYR A 156 -6.75 -8.40 -22.57
C TYR A 156 -7.41 -9.10 -23.75
N LEU A 157 -8.68 -8.79 -24.01
CA LEU A 157 -9.50 -9.47 -25.02
C LEU A 157 -8.94 -9.35 -26.46
N PHE A 158 -8.20 -8.30 -26.77
CA PHE A 158 -7.86 -7.93 -28.14
C PHE A 158 -6.37 -8.08 -28.51
N PHE A 159 -5.48 -8.32 -27.55
CA PHE A 159 -4.04 -8.40 -27.81
C PHE A 159 -3.38 -9.46 -26.93
N ASP A 160 -2.42 -10.19 -27.51
CA ASP A 160 -1.54 -11.09 -26.77
C ASP A 160 -0.49 -10.26 -26.02
N THR A 161 -0.52 -10.33 -24.69
CA THR A 161 0.38 -9.57 -23.81
C THR A 161 1.79 -10.13 -23.78
N LEU A 162 2.04 -11.33 -24.31
CA LEU A 162 3.35 -12.00 -24.36
C LEU A 162 4.04 -11.84 -25.72
N GLN A 163 3.32 -11.34 -26.73
CA GLN A 163 3.86 -11.06 -28.05
C GLN A 163 4.68 -9.76 -28.06
N THR A 164 5.84 -9.75 -28.71
CA THR A 164 6.62 -8.51 -28.96
C THR A 164 5.87 -7.63 -29.99
N PRO A 165 5.74 -6.30 -29.79
CA PRO A 165 6.38 -5.46 -28.77
C PRO A 165 5.54 -5.24 -27.49
N PHE A 166 4.39 -5.90 -27.38
CA PHE A 166 3.47 -5.71 -26.25
C PHE A 166 4.05 -6.24 -24.94
N TYR A 167 4.80 -7.34 -24.99
CA TYR A 167 5.49 -7.89 -23.82
C TYR A 167 6.37 -6.84 -23.15
N GLU A 168 7.28 -6.22 -23.89
CA GLU A 168 8.23 -5.24 -23.34
C GLU A 168 7.49 -4.00 -22.81
N LEU A 169 6.43 -3.57 -23.50
CA LEU A 169 5.61 -2.44 -23.10
C LEU A 169 4.85 -2.72 -21.80
N PHE A 170 4.16 -3.86 -21.68
CA PHE A 170 3.41 -4.23 -20.47
C PHE A 170 4.33 -4.52 -19.29
N TYR A 171 5.49 -5.14 -19.53
CA TYR A 171 6.51 -5.33 -18.51
C TYR A 171 6.96 -3.97 -17.94
N LEU A 172 7.29 -3.02 -18.81
CA LEU A 172 7.68 -1.67 -18.39
C LEU A 172 6.55 -0.94 -17.66
N MET A 173 5.30 -1.06 -18.13
CA MET A 173 4.14 -0.50 -17.43
C MET A 173 3.97 -1.11 -16.04
N GLN A 174 4.23 -2.41 -15.85
CA GLN A 174 4.16 -3.03 -14.52
C GLN A 174 5.23 -2.48 -13.58
N VAL A 175 6.47 -2.37 -14.07
CA VAL A 175 7.60 -1.81 -13.31
C VAL A 175 7.37 -0.35 -12.92
N VAL A 176 6.90 0.48 -13.85
CA VAL A 176 6.86 1.94 -13.67
C VAL A 176 5.53 2.42 -13.08
N LEU A 177 4.42 1.74 -13.37
CA LEU A 177 3.07 2.23 -13.02
C LEU A 177 2.36 1.32 -12.01
N VAL A 178 2.19 0.03 -12.35
CA VAL A 178 1.32 -0.87 -11.56
C VAL A 178 1.93 -1.17 -10.20
N THR A 179 3.17 -1.65 -10.17
CA THR A 179 3.82 -2.06 -8.92
C THR A 179 4.05 -0.89 -7.97
N PRO A 180 4.55 0.29 -8.41
CA PRO A 180 4.64 1.46 -7.54
C PRO A 180 3.27 1.89 -7.00
N THR A 181 2.21 1.82 -7.81
CA THR A 181 0.84 2.12 -7.37
C THR A 181 0.39 1.18 -6.26
N ILE A 182 0.57 -0.13 -6.45
CA ILE A 182 0.23 -1.15 -5.45
C ILE A 182 1.01 -0.91 -4.15
N LEU A 183 2.33 -0.69 -4.22
CA LEU A 183 3.18 -0.49 -3.04
C LEU A 183 2.84 0.77 -2.25
N VAL A 184 2.60 1.89 -2.95
CA VAL A 184 2.23 3.19 -2.37
C VAL A 184 0.89 3.15 -1.64
N LEU A 185 0.00 2.25 -2.04
CA LEU A 185 -1.27 2.04 -1.37
C LEU A 185 -1.16 0.99 -0.26
N TYR A 186 -0.59 -0.16 -0.56
CA TYR A 186 -0.58 -1.31 0.34
C TYR A 186 0.27 -1.07 1.59
N LEU A 187 1.51 -0.61 1.42
CA LEU A 187 2.45 -0.50 2.55
C LEU A 187 2.01 0.58 3.55
N PRO A 188 1.73 1.83 3.13
CA PRO A 188 1.37 2.86 4.08
C PRO A 188 0.02 2.57 4.75
N PHE A 189 -0.96 2.01 4.03
CA PHE A 189 -2.23 1.63 4.63
C PHE A 189 -2.04 0.64 5.78
N THR A 190 -1.29 -0.43 5.53
CA THR A 190 -1.05 -1.49 6.50
C THR A 190 -0.24 -1.00 7.69
N ASN A 191 0.82 -0.22 7.43
CA ASN A 191 1.63 0.38 8.48
C ASN A 191 0.82 1.37 9.32
N ILE A 192 0.02 2.25 8.70
CA ILE A 192 -0.86 3.18 9.42
C ILE A 192 -1.78 2.41 10.36
N LEU A 193 -2.41 1.33 9.90
CA LEU A 193 -3.30 0.52 10.73
C LEU A 193 -2.55 -0.06 11.93
N LEU A 194 -1.43 -0.75 11.71
CA LEU A 194 -0.64 -1.39 12.77
C LEU A 194 -0.12 -0.37 13.79
N ILE A 195 0.46 0.73 13.31
CA ILE A 195 0.98 1.81 14.16
C ILE A 195 -0.15 2.42 14.99
N SER A 196 -1.32 2.62 14.40
CA SER A 196 -2.49 3.15 15.10
C SER A 196 -2.99 2.22 16.20
N LEU A 197 -2.95 0.91 15.97
CA LEU A 197 -3.33 -0.08 17.00
C LEU A 197 -2.33 -0.07 18.16
N MET A 198 -1.02 -0.06 17.87
CA MET A 198 0.02 0.03 18.89
C MET A 198 -0.10 1.31 19.73
N PHE A 199 -0.34 2.45 19.08
CA PHE A 199 -0.54 3.71 19.78
C PHE A 199 -1.86 3.76 20.54
N GLY A 200 -2.93 3.16 20.01
CA GLY A 200 -4.22 3.05 20.68
C GLY A 200 -4.12 2.28 22.00
N GLU A 201 -3.30 1.22 22.05
CA GLU A 201 -3.01 0.50 23.30
C GLU A 201 -2.38 1.42 24.36
N LEU A 202 -1.43 2.27 23.97
CA LEU A 202 -0.82 3.24 24.88
C LEU A 202 -1.84 4.26 25.40
N VAL A 203 -2.66 4.82 24.51
CA VAL A 203 -3.70 5.80 24.90
C VAL A 203 -4.70 5.19 25.89
N LEU A 204 -5.07 3.92 25.71
CA LEU A 204 -5.94 3.22 26.65
C LEU A 204 -5.28 3.05 28.02
N LYS A 205 -3.97 2.76 28.07
CA LYS A 205 -3.24 2.65 29.34
C LYS A 205 -3.15 4.01 30.05
N ASP A 206 -2.87 5.08 29.31
CA ASP A 206 -2.84 6.46 29.83
C ASP A 206 -4.18 6.88 30.45
N LEU A 207 -5.30 6.46 29.85
CA LEU A 207 -6.66 6.76 30.35
C LEU A 207 -7.10 5.93 31.57
N CYS A 208 -6.41 4.83 31.87
CA CYS A 208 -6.74 3.95 33.00
C CYS A 208 -5.92 4.27 34.26
N VAL A 209 -5.00 5.24 34.18
CA VAL A 209 -4.23 5.77 35.31
C VAL A 209 -4.89 7.04 35.82
#